data_AF-A0A5C6ZJP2-F1
#
_entry.id   AF-A0A5C6ZJP2-F1
#
_cell.length_a   1.000
_cell.length_b   1.000
_cell.length_c   1.000
_cell.angle_alpha   90.00
_cell.angle_beta   90.00
_cell.angle_gamma   90.00
#
_symmetry.space_group_name_H-M   'P 1'
#
loop_
_entity.id
_entity.type
_entity.pdbx_description
1 polymer ?
#
loop_
_entity_poly.entity_id
_entity_poly.type
_entity_poly.pdbx_seq_one_letter_code
_entity_poly.pdbx_strand_id
1 'polypeptide(L)'
;MLRQHWVIDAPAAAGSDWAADQLIAERPQSEKLGERGWWLFQLVRQVPLAWWTETTGMTPAELLGWARKTDWAEALQRGWFDVLGAAREIDWCEAFLDHAFGDLGAGIESHRAAQVLGWLPQARRERYWLRHLQQGTLPLSALIAAASGGETLGPQLSQALTEQLLTRARAGTLKDDYTVRAMLADFGAVVHPDCLSAYGSIADQRAAGETAAYADMLQAVVQTAALRRALIALQPDPTPRTP
;
A
#
# COMPACT_ATOMS: atom_id res chain seq x y z
N MET A 1 38.28 -9.01 15.97
CA MET A 1 36.88 -9.42 16.24
C MET A 1 36.43 -10.32 15.10
N LEU A 2 35.98 -11.55 15.36
CA LEU A 2 35.35 -12.38 14.33
C LEU A 2 33.92 -11.87 14.09
N ARG A 3 33.59 -11.51 12.84
CA ARG A 3 32.20 -11.25 12.45
C ARG A 3 31.50 -12.60 12.29
N GLN A 4 30.43 -12.82 13.05
CA GLN A 4 29.50 -13.93 12.80
C GLN A 4 28.71 -13.63 11.52
N HIS A 5 28.41 -14.67 10.73
CA HIS A 5 27.59 -14.57 9.52
C HIS A 5 26.56 -15.69 9.51
N TRP A 6 25.30 -15.32 9.29
CA TRP A 6 24.18 -16.25 9.17
C TRP A 6 24.15 -16.87 7.78
N VAL A 7 24.08 -18.20 7.73
CA VAL A 7 23.93 -19.00 6.52
C VAL A 7 22.65 -19.81 6.65
N ILE A 8 21.90 -19.90 5.55
CA ILE A 8 20.74 -20.78 5.43
C ILE A 8 20.88 -21.60 4.15
N ASP A 9 20.54 -22.87 4.22
CA ASP A 9 20.45 -23.75 3.07
C ASP A 9 19.11 -24.49 3.09
N ALA A 10 18.61 -24.81 1.90
CA ALA A 10 17.44 -25.65 1.77
C ALA A 10 17.74 -27.11 2.17
N PRO A 11 16.73 -27.88 2.62
CA PRO A 11 16.92 -29.29 2.92
C PRO A 11 17.51 -30.06 1.74
N ALA A 12 18.44 -30.99 2.03
CA ALA A 12 19.04 -31.85 1.02
C ALA A 12 18.13 -33.00 0.56
N ALA A 13 17.19 -33.40 1.43
CA ALA A 13 16.18 -34.40 1.16
C ALA A 13 14.92 -34.06 1.99
N ALA A 14 13.78 -34.61 1.57
CA ALA A 14 12.56 -34.54 2.35
C ALA A 14 12.67 -35.36 3.65
N GLY A 15 12.17 -34.81 4.75
CA GLY A 15 12.07 -35.52 6.02
C GLY A 15 10.98 -36.58 5.98
N SER A 16 11.23 -37.72 6.62
CA SER A 16 10.24 -38.82 6.70
C SER A 16 9.01 -38.48 7.55
N ASP A 17 9.13 -37.45 8.39
CA ASP A 17 8.13 -36.96 9.35
C ASP A 17 7.33 -35.75 8.84
N TRP A 18 7.71 -35.19 7.68
CA TRP A 18 7.12 -33.96 7.12
C TRP A 18 5.59 -33.97 7.00
N ALA A 19 5.01 -35.13 6.73
CA ALA A 19 3.55 -35.26 6.65
C ALA A 19 2.85 -34.94 7.99
N ALA A 20 3.49 -35.20 9.13
CA ALA A 20 2.96 -34.87 10.45
C ALA A 20 2.87 -33.35 10.67
N ASP A 21 3.80 -32.60 10.07
CA ASP A 21 3.86 -31.14 10.12
C ASP A 21 3.15 -30.46 8.93
N GLN A 22 2.36 -31.25 8.17
CA GLN A 22 1.63 -30.79 6.99
C GLN A 22 2.52 -30.21 5.87
N LEU A 23 3.77 -30.69 5.79
CA LEU A 23 4.70 -30.35 4.73
C LEU A 23 4.55 -31.34 3.57
N ILE A 24 4.50 -30.82 2.35
CA ILE A 24 4.32 -31.61 1.14
C ILE A 24 5.68 -31.83 0.48
N ALA A 25 6.17 -33.07 0.53
CA ALA A 25 7.46 -33.42 -0.07
C ALA A 25 7.45 -33.28 -1.60
N GLU A 26 6.38 -33.76 -2.25
CA GLU A 26 6.26 -33.67 -3.71
C GLU A 26 5.93 -32.23 -4.13
N ARG A 27 6.80 -31.64 -4.96
CA ARG A 27 6.57 -30.29 -5.47
C ARG A 27 5.46 -30.30 -6.54
N PRO A 28 4.43 -29.45 -6.44
CA PRO A 28 3.41 -29.33 -7.48
C PRO A 28 4.00 -28.93 -8.85
N GLN A 29 3.43 -29.43 -9.95
CA GLN A 29 3.93 -29.13 -11.30
C GLN A 29 3.86 -27.64 -11.67
N SER A 30 2.86 -26.92 -11.14
CA SER A 30 2.66 -25.48 -11.37
C SER A 30 3.57 -24.59 -10.52
N GLU A 31 4.32 -25.16 -9.59
CA GLU A 31 5.22 -24.40 -8.71
C GLU A 31 6.43 -23.88 -9.51
N LYS A 32 6.82 -22.63 -9.23
CA LYS A 32 7.95 -21.97 -9.89
C LYS A 32 9.26 -22.18 -9.16
N LEU A 33 9.21 -22.34 -7.83
CA LEU A 33 10.38 -22.71 -7.04
C LEU A 33 10.93 -24.07 -7.52
N GLY A 34 12.25 -24.23 -7.47
CA GLY A 34 12.87 -25.55 -7.55
C GLY A 34 12.47 -26.42 -6.35
N GLU A 35 12.67 -27.74 -6.44
CA GLU A 35 12.27 -28.70 -5.40
C GLU A 35 12.78 -28.33 -3.99
N ARG A 36 14.09 -28.07 -3.85
CA ARG A 36 14.69 -27.63 -2.59
C ARG A 36 14.12 -26.30 -2.10
N GLY A 37 13.90 -25.36 -3.02
CA GLY A 37 13.31 -24.06 -2.71
C GLY A 37 11.87 -24.19 -2.21
N TRP A 38 11.09 -25.09 -2.81
CA TRP A 38 9.74 -25.44 -2.37
C TRP A 38 9.73 -25.98 -0.94
N TRP A 39 10.65 -26.88 -0.60
CA TRP A 39 10.80 -27.38 0.77
C TRP A 39 11.16 -26.30 1.76
N LEU A 40 12.16 -25.48 1.42
CA LEU A 40 12.59 -24.38 2.28
C LEU A 40 11.47 -23.36 2.50
N PHE A 41 10.74 -22.99 1.44
CA PHE A 41 9.56 -22.12 1.54
C PHE A 41 8.54 -22.65 2.55
N GLN A 42 8.21 -23.94 2.48
CA GLN A 42 7.25 -24.55 3.40
C GLN A 42 7.76 -24.55 4.85
N LEU A 43 9.05 -24.74 5.08
CA LEU A 43 9.62 -24.65 6.42
C LEU A 43 9.62 -23.22 6.95
N VAL A 44 10.01 -22.26 6.12
CA VAL A 44 10.07 -20.83 6.50
C VAL A 44 8.70 -20.32 6.93
N ARG A 45 7.62 -20.71 6.23
CA ARG A 45 6.27 -20.26 6.59
C ARG A 45 5.70 -20.88 7.87
N GLN A 46 6.36 -21.87 8.46
CA GLN A 46 5.97 -22.42 9.77
C GLN A 46 6.61 -21.66 10.94
N VAL A 47 7.56 -20.77 10.66
CA VAL A 47 8.32 -20.06 11.68
C VAL A 47 7.75 -18.64 11.87
N PRO A 48 7.37 -18.23 13.09
CA PRO A 48 6.91 -16.87 13.37
C PRO A 48 7.93 -15.82 12.96
N LEU A 49 7.47 -14.67 12.46
CA LEU A 49 8.35 -13.60 11.99
C LEU A 49 9.27 -13.06 13.10
N ALA A 50 8.75 -12.92 14.33
CA ALA A 50 9.53 -12.51 15.50
C ALA A 50 10.72 -13.44 15.81
N TRP A 51 10.59 -14.75 15.55
CA TRP A 51 11.69 -15.69 15.79
C TRP A 51 12.92 -15.33 14.94
N TRP A 52 12.71 -14.87 13.70
CA TRP A 52 13.81 -14.50 12.80
C TRP A 52 14.57 -13.28 13.31
N THR A 53 13.84 -12.24 13.74
CA THR A 53 14.46 -10.99 14.23
C THR A 53 15.15 -11.22 15.58
N GLU A 54 14.53 -11.99 16.49
CA GLU A 54 15.10 -12.33 17.79
C GLU A 54 16.35 -13.23 17.67
N THR A 55 16.30 -14.25 16.80
CA THR A 55 17.40 -15.21 16.64
C THR A 55 18.60 -14.60 15.93
N THR A 56 18.36 -13.83 14.87
CA THR A 56 19.44 -13.27 14.04
C THR A 56 19.96 -11.93 14.56
N GLY A 57 19.16 -11.23 15.36
CA GLY A 57 19.38 -9.83 15.76
C GLY A 57 19.20 -8.83 14.61
N MET A 58 18.72 -9.27 13.44
CA MET A 58 18.49 -8.43 12.27
C MET A 58 17.09 -7.84 12.29
N THR A 59 16.95 -6.62 11.79
CA THR A 59 15.65 -6.02 11.45
C THR A 59 15.01 -6.72 10.25
N PRO A 60 13.68 -6.57 10.03
CA PRO A 60 13.02 -7.10 8.84
C PRO A 60 13.67 -6.66 7.51
N ALA A 61 14.08 -5.38 7.42
CA ALA A 61 14.77 -4.85 6.25
C ALA A 61 16.14 -5.52 6.01
N GLU A 62 16.89 -5.75 7.09
CA GLU A 62 18.18 -6.45 7.02
C GLU A 62 18.00 -7.93 6.64
N LEU A 63 16.96 -8.60 7.13
CA LEU A 63 16.61 -9.98 6.74
C LEU A 63 16.26 -10.07 5.26
N LEU A 64 15.44 -9.16 4.73
CA LEU A 64 15.13 -9.09 3.30
C LEU A 64 16.39 -8.82 2.47
N GLY A 65 17.26 -7.91 2.93
CA GLY A 65 18.54 -7.61 2.29
C GLY A 65 19.54 -8.76 2.36
N TRP A 66 19.54 -9.54 3.44
CA TRP A 66 20.35 -10.74 3.62
C TRP A 66 19.85 -11.87 2.72
N ALA A 67 18.54 -12.14 2.70
CA ALA A 67 17.93 -13.16 1.85
C ALA A 67 18.26 -12.97 0.36
N ARG A 68 18.25 -11.71 -0.13
CA ARG A 68 18.63 -11.36 -1.51
C ARG A 68 20.07 -11.73 -1.89
N LYS A 69 20.95 -11.97 -0.92
CA LYS A 69 22.34 -12.40 -1.14
C LYS A 69 22.49 -13.93 -1.14
N THR A 70 21.39 -14.66 -0.96
CA THR A 70 21.36 -16.13 -0.95
C THR A 70 20.68 -16.64 -2.21
N ASP A 71 20.95 -17.90 -2.57
CA ASP A 71 20.24 -18.60 -3.66
C ASP A 71 18.76 -18.87 -3.32
N TRP A 72 18.36 -18.61 -2.07
CA TRP A 72 17.04 -18.95 -1.51
C TRP A 72 16.12 -17.73 -1.35
N ALA A 73 16.48 -16.59 -1.93
CA ALA A 73 15.75 -15.33 -1.77
C ALA A 73 14.24 -15.47 -2.00
N GLU A 74 13.83 -16.12 -3.10
CA GLU A 74 12.41 -16.28 -3.45
C GLU A 74 11.66 -17.15 -2.43
N ALA A 75 12.26 -18.27 -1.99
CA ALA A 75 11.66 -19.16 -0.99
C ALA A 75 11.49 -18.47 0.37
N LEU A 76 12.50 -17.73 0.80
CA LEU A 76 12.50 -16.98 2.07
C LEU A 76 11.45 -15.86 2.05
N GLN A 77 11.48 -15.01 1.02
CA GLN A 77 10.55 -13.87 0.91
C GLN A 77 9.11 -14.35 0.79
N ARG A 78 8.84 -15.41 0.00
CA ARG A 78 7.50 -15.98 -0.10
C ARG A 78 7.04 -16.58 1.22
N GLY A 79 7.92 -17.29 1.92
CA GLY A 79 7.60 -17.89 3.22
C GLY A 79 7.26 -16.84 4.27
N TRP A 80 8.08 -15.80 4.40
CA TRP A 80 7.80 -14.68 5.30
C TRP A 80 6.53 -13.92 4.92
N PHE A 81 6.28 -13.72 3.63
CA PHE A 81 5.05 -13.05 3.16
C PHE A 81 3.78 -13.85 3.52
N ASP A 82 3.82 -15.18 3.41
CA ASP A 82 2.70 -16.04 3.82
C ASP A 82 2.39 -15.89 5.33
N VAL A 83 3.41 -15.86 6.18
CA VAL A 83 3.23 -15.61 7.63
C VAL A 83 2.71 -14.21 7.88
N LEU A 84 3.23 -13.22 7.15
CA LEU A 84 2.84 -11.82 7.29
C LEU A 84 1.35 -11.58 7.02
N GLY A 85 0.74 -12.34 6.11
CA GLY A 85 -0.70 -12.21 5.84
C GLY A 85 -1.59 -12.45 7.06
N ALA A 86 -1.16 -13.34 7.96
CA ALA A 86 -1.84 -13.61 9.22
C ALA A 86 -1.35 -12.69 10.35
N ALA A 87 -0.04 -12.53 10.50
CA ALA A 87 0.57 -11.81 11.62
C ALA A 87 0.40 -10.28 11.51
N ARG A 88 0.47 -9.73 10.29
CA ARG A 88 0.34 -8.30 9.95
C ARG A 88 1.24 -7.39 10.78
N GLU A 89 2.42 -7.88 11.12
CA GLU A 89 3.42 -7.12 11.87
C GLU A 89 3.87 -5.88 11.10
N ILE A 90 3.69 -4.70 11.70
CA ILE A 90 3.84 -3.41 11.02
C ILE A 90 5.24 -3.21 10.43
N ASP A 91 6.29 -3.57 11.18
CA ASP A 91 7.67 -3.36 10.74
C ASP A 91 8.03 -4.27 9.55
N TRP A 92 7.47 -5.47 9.49
CA TRP A 92 7.60 -6.36 8.33
C TRP A 92 6.82 -5.84 7.13
N CYS A 93 5.59 -5.34 7.33
CA CYS A 93 4.81 -4.70 6.27
C CYS A 93 5.58 -3.52 5.66
N GLU A 94 6.12 -2.61 6.48
CA GLU A 94 6.91 -1.46 6.00
C GLU A 94 8.18 -1.92 5.28
N ALA A 95 8.87 -2.95 5.79
CA ALA A 95 10.07 -3.49 5.14
C ALA A 95 9.76 -4.13 3.78
N PHE A 96 8.69 -4.92 3.65
CA PHE A 96 8.30 -5.50 2.35
C PHE A 96 7.98 -4.40 1.31
N LEU A 97 7.27 -3.35 1.73
CA LEU A 97 6.94 -2.20 0.87
C LEU A 97 8.17 -1.44 0.38
N ASP A 98 9.19 -1.28 1.22
CA ASP A 98 10.38 -0.49 0.90
C ASP A 98 11.49 -1.33 0.22
N HIS A 99 11.46 -2.65 0.35
CA HIS A 99 12.61 -3.51 0.03
C HIS A 99 12.31 -4.77 -0.78
N ALA A 100 11.06 -5.22 -0.87
CA ALA A 100 10.73 -6.47 -1.58
C ALA A 100 9.89 -6.21 -2.83
N PHE A 101 8.94 -5.27 -2.74
CA PHE A 101 8.17 -4.86 -3.90
C PHE A 101 8.98 -3.84 -4.70
N GLY A 102 9.20 -4.13 -5.99
CA GLY A 102 9.80 -3.17 -6.92
C GLY A 102 8.86 -2.00 -7.22
N ASP A 103 9.11 -1.28 -8.32
CA ASP A 103 8.19 -0.23 -8.78
C ASP A 103 6.75 -0.77 -8.85
N LEU A 104 5.82 -0.07 -8.21
CA LEU A 104 4.40 -0.41 -8.12
C LEU A 104 3.64 -0.20 -9.45
N GLY A 105 4.22 -0.70 -10.55
CA GLY A 105 3.58 -0.77 -11.86
C GLY A 105 2.50 -1.84 -11.91
N ALA A 106 2.26 -2.43 -13.09
CA ALA A 106 1.32 -3.53 -13.26
C ALA A 106 1.99 -4.87 -12.93
N GLY A 107 1.32 -5.76 -12.18
CA GLY A 107 1.81 -7.12 -11.91
C GLY A 107 1.46 -7.67 -10.53
N ILE A 108 2.04 -8.84 -10.20
CA ILE A 108 1.84 -9.54 -8.92
C ILE A 108 2.38 -8.72 -7.74
N GLU A 109 3.52 -8.06 -7.90
CA GLU A 109 4.12 -7.22 -6.85
C GLU A 109 3.25 -6.00 -6.52
N SER A 110 2.53 -5.46 -7.51
CA SER A 110 1.53 -4.40 -7.30
C SER A 110 0.36 -4.88 -6.43
N HIS A 111 -0.12 -6.11 -6.66
CA HIS A 111 -1.18 -6.72 -5.86
C HIS A 111 -0.72 -7.05 -4.44
N ARG A 112 0.53 -7.51 -4.26
CA ARG A 112 1.11 -7.78 -2.93
C ARG A 112 1.31 -6.49 -2.15
N ALA A 113 1.83 -5.45 -2.79
CA ALA A 113 1.96 -4.13 -2.17
C ALA A 113 0.59 -3.57 -1.75
N ALA A 114 -0.44 -3.69 -2.60
CA ALA A 114 -1.80 -3.28 -2.25
C ALA A 114 -2.35 -4.04 -1.03
N GLN A 115 -2.10 -5.35 -0.94
CA GLN A 115 -2.47 -6.16 0.22
C GLN A 115 -1.76 -5.69 1.50
N VAL A 116 -0.44 -5.51 1.44
CA VAL A 116 0.36 -5.06 2.59
C VAL A 116 -0.04 -3.67 3.04
N LEU A 117 -0.28 -2.76 2.09
CA LEU A 117 -0.84 -1.46 2.39
C LEU A 117 -2.17 -1.63 3.13
N GLY A 118 -3.09 -2.47 2.65
CA GLY A 118 -4.35 -2.75 3.34
C GLY A 118 -4.22 -3.27 4.78
N TRP A 119 -3.10 -3.92 5.13
CA TRP A 119 -2.85 -4.42 6.49
C TRP A 119 -2.31 -3.35 7.45
N LEU A 120 -1.73 -2.27 6.94
CA LEU A 120 -1.18 -1.20 7.76
C LEU A 120 -2.28 -0.30 8.34
N PRO A 121 -2.09 0.25 9.55
CA PRO A 121 -2.91 1.35 10.06
C PRO A 121 -2.87 2.56 9.12
N GLN A 122 -3.97 3.32 9.04
CA GLN A 122 -4.12 4.45 8.12
C GLN A 122 -2.93 5.41 8.15
N ALA A 123 -2.48 5.87 9.33
CA ALA A 123 -1.37 6.79 9.45
C ALA A 123 -0.07 6.28 8.81
N ARG A 124 0.19 4.96 8.87
CA ARG A 124 1.35 4.33 8.24
C ARG A 124 1.18 4.20 6.73
N ARG A 125 -0.02 3.82 6.25
CA ARG A 125 -0.36 3.82 4.82
C ARG A 125 -0.17 5.19 4.19
N GLU A 126 -0.66 6.23 4.84
CA GLU A 126 -0.61 7.59 4.30
C GLU A 126 0.81 8.15 4.25
N ARG A 127 1.65 7.82 5.24
CA ARG A 127 3.08 8.14 5.21
C ARG A 127 3.78 7.50 4.02
N TYR A 128 3.42 6.26 3.66
CA TYR A 128 3.92 5.61 2.45
C TYR A 128 3.52 6.39 1.19
N TRP A 129 2.24 6.75 1.06
CA TRP A 129 1.76 7.49 -0.11
C TRP A 129 2.32 8.91 -0.23
N LEU A 130 2.50 9.61 0.89
CA LEU A 130 3.14 10.93 0.91
C LEU A 130 4.57 10.89 0.32
N ARG A 131 5.37 9.85 0.64
CA ARG A 131 6.70 9.68 0.04
C ARG A 131 6.63 9.49 -1.47
N HIS A 132 5.66 8.73 -1.97
CA HIS A 132 5.49 8.47 -3.41
C HIS A 132 4.94 9.69 -4.17
N LEU A 133 4.10 10.49 -3.53
CA LEU A 133 3.61 11.75 -4.10
C LEU A 133 4.74 12.73 -4.39
N GLN A 134 5.76 12.78 -3.53
CA GLN A 134 6.95 13.62 -3.72
C GLN A 134 7.76 13.19 -4.95
N GLN A 135 7.56 11.97 -5.45
CA GLN A 135 8.21 11.44 -6.67
C GLN A 135 7.37 11.70 -7.94
N GLY A 136 6.19 12.34 -7.82
CA GLY A 136 5.39 12.85 -8.94
C GLY A 136 4.17 12.02 -9.35
N THR A 137 3.98 10.82 -8.78
CA THR A 137 2.84 9.94 -9.08
C THR A 137 1.62 10.33 -8.26
N LEU A 138 0.44 10.43 -8.90
CA LEU A 138 -0.85 10.57 -8.21
C LEU A 138 -1.56 9.20 -8.10
N PRO A 139 -1.52 8.51 -6.96
CA PRO A 139 -2.13 7.20 -6.81
C PRO A 139 -3.62 7.29 -6.45
N LEU A 140 -4.39 8.14 -7.16
CA LEU A 140 -5.79 8.42 -6.80
C LEU A 140 -6.65 7.15 -6.72
N SER A 141 -6.52 6.24 -7.69
CA SER A 141 -7.28 4.98 -7.70
C SER A 141 -7.02 4.13 -6.45
N ALA A 142 -5.75 3.95 -6.07
CA ALA A 142 -5.35 3.18 -4.90
C ALA A 142 -5.82 3.84 -3.60
N LEU A 143 -5.78 5.18 -3.53
CA LEU A 143 -6.22 5.94 -2.36
C LEU A 143 -7.73 5.94 -2.18
N ILE A 144 -8.48 6.10 -3.27
CA ILE A 144 -9.94 5.99 -3.27
C ILE A 144 -10.34 4.58 -2.80
N ALA A 145 -9.71 3.54 -3.36
CA ALA A 145 -9.95 2.17 -2.95
C ALA A 145 -9.58 1.91 -1.48
N ALA A 146 -8.51 2.51 -0.96
CA ALA A 146 -8.09 2.35 0.43
C ALA A 146 -9.03 3.03 1.45
N ALA A 147 -9.83 4.01 1.02
CA ALA A 147 -10.84 4.69 1.82
C ALA A 147 -12.26 4.10 1.67
N SER A 148 -12.40 2.96 0.97
CA SER A 148 -13.68 2.26 0.77
C SER A 148 -14.23 1.74 2.10
N GLY A 149 -15.20 2.45 2.67
CA GLY A 149 -15.80 2.09 3.96
C GLY A 149 -16.47 3.25 4.72
N GLY A 150 -16.46 4.45 4.13
CA GLY A 150 -16.94 5.67 4.78
C GLY A 150 -15.85 6.43 5.54
N GLU A 151 -14.61 5.94 5.49
CA GLU A 151 -13.43 6.63 6.01
C GLU A 151 -12.99 7.75 5.06
N THR A 152 -12.36 8.78 5.61
CA THR A 152 -11.68 9.82 4.83
C THR A 152 -10.19 9.64 4.93
N LEU A 153 -9.45 10.04 3.89
CA LEU A 153 -8.02 10.25 3.97
C LEU A 153 -7.70 11.26 5.09
N GLY A 154 -6.53 11.12 5.70
CA GLY A 154 -6.03 12.04 6.71
C GLY A 154 -5.71 13.42 6.13
N PRO A 155 -5.57 14.43 7.00
CA PRO A 155 -5.46 15.82 6.60
C PRO A 155 -4.21 16.10 5.76
N GLN A 156 -3.05 15.55 6.15
CA GLN A 156 -1.77 15.81 5.47
C GLN A 156 -1.77 15.27 4.03
N LEU A 157 -2.23 14.03 3.83
CA LEU A 157 -2.31 13.43 2.51
C LEU A 157 -3.35 14.12 1.63
N SER A 158 -4.52 14.44 2.20
CA SER A 158 -5.58 15.18 1.52
C SER A 158 -5.12 16.56 1.05
N GLN A 159 -4.38 17.28 1.89
CA GLN A 159 -3.80 18.57 1.56
C GLN A 159 -2.80 18.44 0.41
N ALA A 160 -1.82 17.54 0.52
CA ALA A 160 -0.79 17.36 -0.50
C ALA A 160 -1.37 16.99 -1.88
N LEU A 161 -2.38 16.10 -1.92
CA LEU A 161 -3.08 15.73 -3.15
C LEU A 161 -3.86 16.90 -3.74
N THR A 162 -4.60 17.61 -2.89
CA THR A 162 -5.39 18.78 -3.29
C THR A 162 -4.49 19.87 -3.87
N GLU A 163 -3.34 20.14 -3.25
CA GLU A 163 -2.34 21.10 -3.73
C GLU A 163 -1.74 20.69 -5.08
N GLN A 164 -1.46 19.39 -5.29
CA GLN A 164 -1.01 18.90 -6.59
C GLN A 164 -2.09 19.05 -7.69
N LEU A 165 -3.35 18.78 -7.36
CA LEU A 165 -4.47 18.97 -8.30
C LEU A 165 -4.67 20.44 -8.65
N LEU A 166 -4.62 21.34 -7.65
CA LEU A 166 -4.68 22.79 -7.86
C LEU A 166 -3.51 23.29 -8.70
N THR A 167 -2.31 22.76 -8.48
CA THR A 167 -1.12 23.11 -9.28
C THR A 167 -1.31 22.71 -10.74
N ARG A 168 -1.80 21.49 -11.01
CA ARG A 168 -2.13 21.03 -12.37
C ARG A 168 -3.25 21.85 -13.00
N ALA A 169 -4.28 22.23 -12.23
CA ALA A 169 -5.39 23.04 -12.70
C ALA A 169 -4.94 24.45 -13.10
N ARG A 170 -4.13 25.12 -12.25
CA ARG A 170 -3.52 26.44 -12.52
C ARG A 170 -2.58 26.42 -13.72
N ALA A 171 -1.82 25.33 -13.88
CA ALA A 171 -0.97 25.13 -15.04
C ALA A 171 -1.77 24.79 -16.33
N GLY A 172 -3.08 24.57 -16.23
CA GLY A 172 -3.93 24.19 -17.36
C GLY A 172 -3.70 22.76 -17.87
N THR A 173 -2.93 21.93 -17.16
CA THR A 173 -2.59 20.55 -17.57
C THR A 173 -3.62 19.54 -17.09
N LEU A 174 -4.38 19.86 -16.04
CA LEU A 174 -5.43 18.97 -15.52
C LEU A 174 -6.51 18.65 -16.57
N LYS A 175 -6.79 19.58 -17.49
CA LYS A 175 -7.78 19.37 -18.56
C LYS A 175 -7.40 18.24 -19.52
N ASP A 176 -6.10 17.99 -19.70
CA ASP A 176 -5.59 16.98 -20.64
C ASP A 176 -5.32 15.63 -19.96
N ASP A 177 -5.38 15.57 -18.63
CA ASP A 177 -5.18 14.36 -17.82
C ASP A 177 -6.50 13.60 -17.63
N TYR A 178 -6.94 12.90 -18.67
CA TYR A 178 -8.22 12.15 -18.68
C TYR A 178 -8.32 11.11 -17.56
N THR A 179 -7.20 10.48 -17.20
CA THR A 179 -7.13 9.49 -16.12
C THR A 179 -7.44 10.14 -14.78
N VAL A 180 -6.76 11.23 -14.42
CA VAL A 180 -7.02 11.96 -13.18
C VAL A 180 -8.43 12.55 -13.19
N ARG A 181 -8.86 13.15 -14.31
CA ARG A 181 -10.20 13.75 -14.46
C ARG A 181 -11.32 12.79 -14.14
N ALA A 182 -11.22 11.54 -14.59
CA ALA A 182 -12.23 10.52 -14.35
C ALA A 182 -12.41 10.18 -12.86
N MET A 183 -11.39 10.42 -12.03
CA MET A 183 -11.38 10.09 -10.60
C MET A 183 -11.66 11.27 -9.67
N LEU A 184 -11.83 12.49 -10.19
CA LEU A 184 -11.93 13.68 -9.33
C LEU A 184 -13.14 13.61 -8.41
N ALA A 185 -14.33 13.31 -8.93
CA ALA A 185 -15.54 13.19 -8.11
C ALA A 185 -15.37 12.16 -6.98
N ASP A 186 -14.83 10.98 -7.28
CA ASP A 186 -14.58 9.91 -6.31
C ASP A 186 -13.51 10.33 -5.28
N PHE A 187 -12.46 11.04 -5.70
CA PHE A 187 -11.49 11.62 -4.77
C PHE A 187 -12.15 12.62 -3.82
N GLY A 188 -13.06 13.45 -4.34
CA GLY A 188 -13.89 14.35 -3.54
C GLY A 188 -14.72 13.63 -2.48
N ALA A 189 -15.10 12.37 -2.70
CA ALA A 189 -15.82 11.54 -1.73
C ALA A 189 -14.97 11.14 -0.51
N VAL A 190 -13.64 11.05 -0.68
CA VAL A 190 -12.72 10.51 0.34
C VAL A 190 -11.78 11.55 0.94
N VAL A 191 -11.72 12.78 0.39
CA VAL A 191 -10.85 13.84 0.92
C VAL A 191 -11.19 14.22 2.38
N HIS A 192 -10.19 14.61 3.17
CA HIS A 192 -10.41 15.06 4.54
C HIS A 192 -11.36 16.29 4.59
N PRO A 193 -12.27 16.39 5.58
CA PRO A 193 -13.19 17.52 5.74
C PRO A 193 -12.56 18.90 5.60
N ASP A 194 -11.44 19.13 6.29
CA ASP A 194 -10.74 20.43 6.30
C ASP A 194 -10.22 20.85 4.91
N CYS A 195 -10.03 19.88 4.01
CA CYS A 195 -9.55 20.11 2.66
C CYS A 195 -10.68 20.34 1.64
N LEU A 196 -11.95 20.12 2.00
CA LEU A 196 -13.08 20.20 1.06
C LEU A 196 -13.22 21.58 0.41
N SER A 197 -12.92 22.66 1.15
CA SER A 197 -12.98 24.02 0.59
C SER A 197 -11.89 24.23 -0.48
N ALA A 198 -10.66 23.83 -0.19
CA ALA A 198 -9.55 23.94 -1.15
C ALA A 198 -9.78 23.04 -2.36
N TYR A 199 -10.27 21.82 -2.14
CA TYR A 199 -10.63 20.88 -3.20
C TYR A 199 -11.72 21.44 -4.12
N GLY A 200 -12.79 22.02 -3.58
CA GLY A 200 -13.84 22.66 -4.37
C GLY A 200 -13.34 23.80 -5.26
N SER A 201 -12.29 24.54 -4.83
CA SER A 201 -11.70 25.65 -5.61
C SER A 201 -10.93 25.22 -6.87
N ILE A 202 -10.75 23.91 -7.10
CA ILE A 202 -10.23 23.39 -8.38
C ILE A 202 -11.12 23.86 -9.55
N ALA A 203 -12.44 23.95 -9.33
CA ALA A 203 -13.39 24.39 -10.36
C ALA A 203 -13.27 25.87 -10.74
N ASP A 204 -12.65 26.69 -9.87
CA ASP A 204 -12.40 28.10 -10.15
C ASP A 204 -11.27 28.28 -11.18
N GLN A 205 -10.45 27.24 -11.39
CA GLN A 205 -9.31 27.24 -12.31
C GLN A 205 -9.76 26.86 -13.73
N ARG A 206 -10.53 27.75 -14.37
CA ARG A 206 -10.98 27.57 -15.76
C ARG A 206 -9.79 27.59 -16.71
N ALA A 207 -9.76 26.65 -17.66
CA ALA A 207 -8.68 26.51 -18.62
C ALA A 207 -9.12 26.95 -20.02
N ALA A 208 -8.22 27.59 -20.78
CA ALA A 208 -8.50 27.95 -22.16
C ALA A 208 -8.76 26.71 -23.02
N GLY A 209 -9.79 26.77 -23.87
CA GLY A 209 -10.20 25.65 -24.74
C GLY A 209 -10.83 24.48 -23.99
N GLU A 210 -11.45 24.74 -22.84
CA GLU A 210 -12.19 23.72 -22.10
C GLU A 210 -13.35 23.13 -22.91
N THR A 211 -13.55 21.82 -22.76
CA THR A 211 -14.68 21.11 -23.34
C THR A 211 -15.86 21.12 -22.38
N ALA A 212 -17.08 20.93 -22.89
CA ALA A 212 -18.27 20.76 -22.05
C ALA A 212 -18.07 19.62 -21.02
N ALA A 213 -17.48 18.50 -21.44
CA ALA A 213 -17.17 17.38 -20.55
C ALA A 213 -16.19 17.73 -19.42
N TYR A 214 -15.24 18.64 -19.65
CA TYR A 214 -14.36 19.14 -18.59
C TYR A 214 -15.11 20.06 -17.62
N ALA A 215 -15.97 20.96 -18.15
CA ALA A 215 -16.81 21.82 -17.33
C ALA A 215 -17.80 21.04 -16.45
N ASP A 216 -18.45 20.00 -16.99
CA ASP A 216 -19.35 19.12 -16.24
C ASP A 216 -18.61 18.39 -15.10
N MET A 217 -17.38 17.95 -15.35
CA MET A 217 -16.54 17.34 -14.32
C MET A 217 -16.20 18.35 -13.22
N LEU A 218 -15.79 19.58 -13.56
CA LEU A 218 -15.54 20.62 -12.55
C LEU A 218 -16.80 20.95 -11.75
N GLN A 219 -17.98 20.90 -12.37
CA GLN A 219 -19.23 21.06 -11.65
C GLN A 219 -19.47 19.91 -10.66
N ALA A 220 -19.16 18.66 -11.03
CA ALA A 220 -19.23 17.51 -10.12
C ALA A 220 -18.27 17.65 -8.92
N VAL A 221 -17.08 18.25 -9.12
CA VAL A 221 -16.14 18.59 -8.04
C VAL A 221 -16.78 19.54 -7.03
N VAL A 222 -17.38 20.65 -7.48
CA VAL A 222 -18.06 21.63 -6.63
C VAL A 222 -19.22 20.99 -5.88
N GLN A 223 -20.06 20.24 -6.58
CA GLN A 223 -21.24 19.59 -6.00
C GLN A 223 -20.83 18.59 -4.91
N THR A 224 -19.81 17.76 -5.17
CA THR A 224 -19.30 16.80 -4.19
C THR A 224 -18.76 17.51 -2.96
N ALA A 225 -17.95 18.56 -3.14
CA ALA A 225 -17.39 19.32 -2.03
C ALA A 225 -18.48 20.00 -1.17
N ALA A 226 -19.45 20.64 -1.83
CA ALA A 226 -20.56 21.32 -1.16
C ALA A 226 -21.47 20.34 -0.41
N LEU A 227 -21.84 19.22 -1.05
CA LEU A 227 -22.68 18.19 -0.45
C LEU A 227 -22.01 17.60 0.79
N ARG A 228 -20.72 17.26 0.72
CA ARG A 228 -20.00 16.71 1.88
C ARG A 228 -19.89 17.71 3.02
N ARG A 229 -19.59 18.98 2.74
CA ARG A 229 -19.59 20.03 3.78
C ARG A 229 -20.95 20.16 4.46
N ALA A 230 -22.03 20.12 3.69
CA ALA A 230 -23.39 20.16 4.24
C ALA A 230 -23.69 18.93 5.10
N LEU A 231 -23.35 17.72 4.63
CA LEU A 231 -23.55 16.48 5.39
C LEU A 231 -22.76 16.47 6.71
N ILE A 232 -21.51 16.94 6.69
CA ILE A 232 -20.67 17.03 7.90
C ILE A 232 -21.26 18.04 8.89
N ALA A 233 -21.76 19.18 8.40
CA ALA A 233 -22.42 20.18 9.26
C ALA A 233 -23.73 19.68 9.88
N LEU A 234 -24.34 18.62 9.32
CA LEU A 234 -25.54 17.97 9.86
C LEU A 234 -25.21 16.84 10.85
N GLN A 235 -23.93 16.44 11.01
CA GLN A 235 -23.56 15.43 11.99
C GLN A 235 -23.68 16.04 13.40
N PRO A 236 -24.39 15.37 14.33
CA PRO A 236 -24.51 15.87 15.70
C PRO A 236 -23.13 15.89 16.37
N ASP A 237 -22.86 16.96 17.12
CA ASP A 237 -21.66 17.08 17.95
C ASP A 237 -21.59 15.83 18.85
N PRO A 238 -20.44 15.13 18.94
CA PRO A 238 -20.33 13.99 19.84
C PRO A 238 -20.62 14.47 21.25
N THR A 239 -21.81 14.13 21.76
CA THR A 239 -22.20 14.40 23.15
C THR A 239 -21.05 13.96 24.05
N PRO A 240 -20.49 14.86 24.87
CA PRO A 240 -19.42 14.48 25.78
C PRO A 240 -19.96 13.36 26.67
N ARG A 241 -19.31 12.19 26.63
CA ARG A 241 -19.55 11.17 27.63
C ARG A 241 -19.07 11.75 28.96
N THR A 242 -20.02 12.23 29.77
CA THR A 242 -19.78 12.65 31.15
C THR A 242 -19.11 11.49 31.91
N PRO A 243 -18.10 11.75 32.76
CA PRO A 243 -17.29 10.74 33.43
C PRO A 243 -18.08 9.80 34.35
#